data_AF-A0A3E3K332-F1
#
_entry.id   AF-A0A3E3K332-F1
#
_cell.length_a   1.000
_cell.length_b   1.000
_cell.length_c   1.000
_cell.angle_alpha   90.00
_cell.angle_beta   90.00
_cell.angle_gamma   90.00
#
_symmetry.space_group_name_H-M   'P 1'
#
loop_
_entity.id
_entity.type
_entity.pdbx_description
1 polymer ?
#
loop_
_entity_poly.entity_id
_entity_poly.type
_entity_poly.pdbx_seq_one_letter_code
_entity_poly.pdbx_strand_id
1 'polypeptide(L)'
;MTTFRHYRKIEIVASLVMWVITIGMGVYLAAMWSRIPDIVPTHYGLFGQPDAWGGKTSILGPFLVQVVVMLIDQVALHQAVKSTIKTGLPVMINRNCIVLTGPVIAVIFGWITVGTIGFGKLGKYFIAVAFVLVAVLMAVIVISQKHDAKRMEEFRNRTGYAKEKKRPVREDDTHGIPDMKFQGKVDLWARALVIFVNVMMLWAVFSSLNQGKESMIEIIIVLMVLVIVDLLMVPMCFRNYILLGEQELLIVFGLIKKRIRYSNIELLEETHNPLSSLAMSFDRIYVHTSSGDDVLVAVKEKKAFIEEVYRRAGIF
;
A
#
# COMPACT_ATOMS: atom_id res chain seq x y z
N MET A 1 -14.94 9.10 -24.01
CA MET A 1 -15.38 8.00 -23.12
C MET A 1 -14.70 6.67 -23.49
N THR A 2 -13.38 6.55 -23.31
CA THR A 2 -12.62 5.31 -23.64
C THR A 2 -11.80 4.78 -22.46
N THR A 3 -11.82 5.47 -21.31
CA THR A 3 -10.95 5.20 -20.15
C THR A 3 -11.15 3.82 -19.51
N PHE A 4 -12.35 3.24 -19.62
CA PHE A 4 -12.69 1.95 -18.98
C PHE A 4 -12.67 0.74 -19.92
N ARG A 5 -12.29 0.91 -21.19
CA ARG A 5 -12.37 -0.17 -22.21
C ARG A 5 -11.58 -1.44 -21.82
N HIS A 6 -10.54 -1.29 -21.03
CA HIS A 6 -9.62 -2.36 -20.63
C HIS A 6 -9.85 -2.85 -19.18
N TYR A 7 -10.86 -2.30 -18.50
CA TYR A 7 -11.24 -2.75 -17.17
C TYR A 7 -12.08 -4.02 -17.26
N ARG A 8 -11.86 -4.94 -16.31
CA ARG A 8 -12.73 -6.10 -16.14
C ARG A 8 -14.06 -5.66 -15.52
N LYS A 9 -15.14 -6.40 -15.79
CA LYS A 9 -16.46 -6.13 -15.19
C LYS A 9 -16.38 -6.03 -13.66
N ILE A 10 -15.63 -6.92 -13.01
CA ILE A 10 -15.45 -6.92 -11.56
C ILE A 10 -14.74 -5.65 -11.05
N GLU A 11 -13.80 -5.10 -11.82
CA GLU A 11 -13.10 -3.85 -11.47
C GLU A 11 -14.04 -2.65 -11.54
N ILE A 12 -14.84 -2.59 -12.61
CA ILE A 12 -15.84 -1.54 -12.79
C ILE A 12 -16.86 -1.61 -11.65
N VAL A 13 -17.37 -2.80 -11.35
CA VAL A 13 -18.36 -2.99 -10.28
C VAL A 13 -17.76 -2.63 -8.92
N ALA A 14 -16.56 -3.10 -8.59
CA ALA A 14 -15.91 -2.79 -7.31
C ALA A 14 -15.63 -1.29 -7.16
N SER A 15 -15.07 -0.63 -8.19
CA SER A 15 -14.90 0.83 -8.17
C SER A 15 -16.22 1.56 -8.03
N LEU A 16 -17.28 1.10 -8.70
CA LEU A 16 -18.61 1.71 -8.59
C LEU A 16 -19.17 1.56 -7.17
N VAL A 17 -19.09 0.36 -6.58
CA VAL A 17 -19.52 0.13 -5.18
C VAL A 17 -18.74 1.03 -4.21
N MET A 18 -17.41 1.09 -4.36
CA MET A 18 -16.54 1.96 -3.57
C MET A 18 -16.95 3.44 -3.65
N TRP A 19 -17.19 3.95 -4.86
CA TRP A 19 -17.60 5.34 -5.08
C TRP A 19 -19.04 5.62 -4.64
N VAL A 20 -19.96 4.68 -4.82
CA VAL A 20 -21.34 4.80 -4.33
C VAL A 20 -21.37 4.91 -2.80
N ILE A 21 -20.59 4.09 -2.10
CA ILE A 21 -20.46 4.17 -0.63
C ILE A 21 -19.87 5.53 -0.23
N THR A 22 -18.82 5.97 -0.91
CA THR A 22 -18.11 7.21 -0.55
C THR A 22 -18.93 8.46 -0.84
N ILE A 23 -19.55 8.55 -2.01
CA ILE A 23 -20.46 9.67 -2.35
C ILE A 23 -21.69 9.62 -1.46
N GLY A 24 -22.26 8.44 -1.24
CA GLY A 24 -23.38 8.22 -0.31
C GLY A 24 -23.06 8.72 1.09
N MET A 25 -21.81 8.53 1.57
CA MET A 25 -21.38 9.04 2.86
C MET A 25 -21.32 10.57 2.90
N GLY A 26 -20.86 11.21 1.82
CA GLY A 26 -20.88 12.67 1.71
C GLY A 26 -22.31 13.24 1.72
N VAL A 27 -23.22 12.59 0.99
CA VAL A 27 -24.65 12.94 0.99
C VAL A 27 -25.27 12.76 2.37
N TYR A 28 -25.00 11.62 3.03
CA TYR A 28 -25.47 11.33 4.37
C TYR A 28 -24.98 12.38 5.37
N LEU A 29 -23.69 12.71 5.35
CA LEU A 29 -23.09 13.71 6.23
C LEU A 29 -23.68 15.10 6.02
N ALA A 30 -23.90 15.51 4.76
CA ALA A 30 -24.57 16.77 4.43
C ALA A 30 -26.03 16.78 4.91
N ALA A 31 -26.78 15.70 4.69
CA ALA A 31 -28.17 15.58 5.10
C ALA A 31 -28.34 15.57 6.63
N MET A 32 -27.38 14.98 7.35
CA MET A 32 -27.41 14.92 8.81
C MET A 32 -26.78 16.15 9.48
N TRP A 33 -26.18 17.07 8.72
CA TRP A 33 -25.34 18.15 9.28
C TRP A 33 -26.05 18.95 10.39
N SER A 34 -27.32 19.30 10.22
CA SER A 34 -28.07 20.05 11.24
C SER A 34 -28.37 19.25 12.51
N ARG A 35 -28.33 17.92 12.44
CA ARG A 35 -28.58 16.98 13.55
C ARG A 35 -27.32 16.54 14.28
N ILE A 36 -26.14 16.79 13.69
CA ILE A 36 -24.87 16.45 14.33
C ILE A 36 -24.64 17.39 15.53
N PRO A 37 -24.39 16.84 16.74
CA PRO A 37 -24.07 17.63 17.92
C PRO A 37 -22.81 18.49 17.76
N ASP A 38 -22.70 19.56 18.55
CA ASP A 38 -21.53 20.44 18.53
C ASP A 38 -20.24 19.75 19.01
N ILE A 39 -20.39 18.70 19.82
CA ILE A 39 -19.30 17.86 20.30
C ILE A 39 -19.54 16.43 19.82
N VAL A 40 -18.56 15.87 19.11
CA VAL A 40 -18.61 14.51 18.58
C VAL A 40 -17.38 13.71 19.02
N PRO A 41 -17.48 12.39 19.14
CA PRO A 41 -16.31 11.54 19.33
C PRO A 41 -15.26 11.69 18.22
N THR A 42 -13.99 11.73 18.60
CA THR A 42 -12.84 11.79 17.67
C THR A 42 -11.94 10.56 17.76
N HIS A 43 -12.01 9.82 18.86
CA HIS A 43 -11.32 8.54 19.04
C HIS A 43 -12.25 7.54 19.74
N TYR A 44 -11.92 6.25 19.58
CA TYR A 44 -12.68 5.15 20.14
C TYR A 44 -11.75 4.09 20.74
N GLY A 45 -12.09 3.65 21.96
CA GLY A 45 -11.40 2.55 22.62
C GLY A 45 -11.69 1.19 21.98
N LEU A 46 -11.07 0.13 22.52
CA LEU A 46 -11.11 -1.24 21.95
C LEU A 46 -12.52 -1.82 21.73
N PHE A 47 -13.50 -1.37 22.54
CA PHE A 47 -14.89 -1.80 22.46
C PHE A 47 -15.79 -0.78 21.74
N GLY A 48 -15.22 0.11 20.94
CA GLY A 48 -15.96 1.08 20.13
C GLY A 48 -16.67 2.16 20.93
N GLN A 49 -16.30 2.35 22.21
CA GLN A 49 -16.78 3.44 23.06
C GLN A 49 -15.93 4.70 22.81
N PRO A 50 -16.52 5.89 22.81
CA PRO A 50 -15.77 7.12 22.66
C PRO A 50 -14.87 7.36 23.88
N ASP A 51 -13.60 7.67 23.63
CA ASP A 51 -12.58 8.01 24.64
C ASP A 51 -11.92 9.38 24.37
N ALA A 52 -12.18 10.00 23.21
CA ALA A 52 -11.85 11.39 22.94
C ALA A 52 -12.99 12.11 22.20
N TRP A 53 -13.07 13.44 22.38
CA TRP A 53 -14.10 14.28 21.79
C TRP A 53 -13.50 15.52 21.12
N GLY A 54 -14.20 16.04 20.12
CA GLY A 54 -13.83 17.25 19.41
C GLY A 54 -15.05 18.00 18.88
N GLY A 55 -14.83 19.18 18.31
CA GLY A 55 -15.90 19.96 17.72
C GLY A 55 -16.54 19.26 16.52
N LYS A 56 -17.79 19.61 16.20
CA LYS A 56 -18.58 19.08 15.09
C LYS A 56 -17.83 18.91 13.76
N THR A 57 -16.95 19.84 13.41
CA THR A 57 -16.17 19.80 12.17
C THR A 57 -15.17 18.65 12.10
N SER A 58 -14.79 18.07 13.24
CA SER A 58 -13.87 16.91 13.29
C SER A 58 -14.43 15.68 12.58
N ILE A 59 -15.75 15.55 12.43
CA ILE A 59 -16.39 14.47 11.66
C ILE A 59 -16.02 14.48 10.17
N LEU A 60 -15.58 15.63 9.64
CA LEU A 60 -15.09 15.74 8.28
C LEU A 60 -13.75 15.02 8.10
N GLY A 61 -12.96 14.87 9.16
CA GLY A 61 -11.64 14.21 9.10
C GLY A 61 -11.71 12.79 8.53
N PRO A 62 -12.46 11.86 9.15
CA PRO A 62 -12.64 10.50 8.64
C PRO A 62 -13.17 10.46 7.21
N PHE A 63 -14.12 11.34 6.87
CA PHE A 63 -14.67 11.41 5.51
C PHE A 63 -13.63 11.88 4.48
N LEU A 64 -12.83 12.90 4.80
CA LEU A 64 -11.75 13.36 3.93
C LEU A 64 -10.69 12.28 3.74
N VAL A 65 -10.31 11.57 4.81
CA VAL A 65 -9.40 10.42 4.72
C VAL A 65 -9.98 9.35 3.79
N GLN A 66 -11.27 9.02 3.93
CA GLN A 66 -11.94 8.08 3.03
C GLN A 66 -11.84 8.52 1.57
N VAL A 67 -12.19 9.76 1.24
CA VAL A 67 -12.13 10.28 -0.13
C VAL A 67 -10.70 10.20 -0.69
N VAL A 68 -9.70 10.60 0.09
CA VAL A 68 -8.29 10.55 -0.33
C VAL A 68 -7.85 9.11 -0.59
N VAL A 69 -8.18 8.17 0.30
CA VAL A 69 -7.83 6.76 0.14
C VAL A 69 -8.53 6.15 -1.08
N MET A 70 -9.79 6.49 -1.34
CA MET A 70 -10.52 6.01 -2.53
C MET A 70 -9.95 6.57 -3.83
N LEU A 71 -9.47 7.81 -3.83
CA LEU A 71 -8.75 8.38 -4.98
C LEU A 71 -7.43 7.65 -5.23
N ILE A 72 -6.66 7.37 -4.18
CA ILE A 72 -5.42 6.59 -4.23
C ILE A 72 -5.69 5.20 -4.82
N ASP A 73 -6.71 4.51 -4.32
CA ASP A 73 -7.12 3.18 -4.82
C ASP A 73 -7.52 3.23 -6.30
N GLN A 74 -8.35 4.20 -6.69
CA GLN A 74 -8.78 4.39 -8.09
C GLN A 74 -7.60 4.64 -9.04
N VAL A 75 -6.63 5.47 -8.64
CA VAL A 75 -5.42 5.75 -9.43
C VAL A 75 -4.56 4.48 -9.51
N ALA A 76 -4.46 3.71 -8.42
CA ALA A 76 -3.67 2.49 -8.37
C ALA A 76 -4.26 1.42 -9.29
N LEU A 77 -5.58 1.28 -9.27
CA LEU A 77 -6.28 0.39 -10.19
C LEU A 77 -6.05 0.81 -11.64
N HIS A 78 -6.17 2.11 -11.94
CA HIS A 78 -5.96 2.61 -13.30
C HIS A 78 -4.57 2.32 -13.84
N GLN A 79 -3.55 2.48 -13.00
CA GLN A 79 -2.18 2.18 -13.39
C GLN A 79 -1.90 0.70 -13.51
N ALA A 80 -2.46 -0.12 -12.63
CA ALA A 80 -2.37 -1.57 -12.75
C ALA A 80 -2.99 -2.03 -14.08
N VAL A 81 -4.16 -1.49 -14.45
CA VAL A 81 -4.80 -1.73 -15.76
C VAL A 81 -3.87 -1.31 -16.90
N LYS A 82 -3.30 -0.10 -16.85
CA LYS A 82 -2.38 0.41 -17.88
C LYS A 82 -1.12 -0.46 -18.02
N SER A 83 -0.54 -0.90 -16.90
CA SER A 83 0.63 -1.77 -16.87
C SER A 83 0.38 -3.06 -17.66
N THR A 84 -0.76 -3.73 -17.44
CA THR A 84 -1.02 -4.98 -18.18
C THR A 84 -1.36 -4.80 -19.64
N ILE A 85 -2.00 -3.71 -20.03
CA ILE A 85 -2.17 -3.44 -21.47
C ILE A 85 -0.79 -3.34 -22.14
N LYS A 86 0.16 -2.69 -21.46
CA LYS A 86 1.51 -2.49 -21.99
C LYS A 86 2.33 -3.77 -22.05
N THR A 87 2.25 -4.62 -21.03
CA THR A 87 3.04 -5.87 -20.96
C THR A 87 2.39 -7.05 -21.67
N GLY A 88 1.07 -7.03 -21.88
CA GLY A 88 0.32 -8.17 -22.42
C GLY A 88 0.27 -9.39 -21.49
N LEU A 89 0.77 -9.26 -20.26
CA LEU A 89 0.84 -10.35 -19.30
C LEU A 89 -0.53 -10.62 -18.64
N PRO A 90 -0.94 -11.89 -18.51
CA PRO A 90 -2.27 -12.24 -18.00
C PRO A 90 -2.39 -12.12 -16.47
N VAL A 91 -1.28 -11.99 -15.73
CA VAL A 91 -1.26 -12.12 -14.28
C VAL A 91 -0.98 -10.80 -13.63
N MET A 92 -1.86 -10.45 -12.70
CA MET A 92 -2.00 -9.10 -12.19
C MET A 92 -2.31 -9.10 -10.71
N ILE A 93 -1.33 -9.60 -9.95
CA ILE A 93 -1.35 -9.66 -8.49
C ILE A 93 -1.82 -8.32 -7.87
N ASN A 94 -1.36 -7.20 -8.44
CA ASN A 94 -1.74 -5.87 -7.95
C ASN A 94 -3.21 -5.51 -8.20
N ARG A 95 -3.81 -5.92 -9.32
CA ARG A 95 -5.21 -5.60 -9.64
C ARG A 95 -6.20 -6.25 -8.70
N ASN A 96 -6.07 -7.57 -8.49
CA ASN A 96 -7.03 -8.34 -7.69
C ASN A 96 -7.01 -7.85 -6.23
N CYS A 97 -5.82 -7.51 -5.73
CA CYS A 97 -5.66 -6.88 -4.42
C CYS A 97 -6.46 -5.57 -4.33
N ILE A 98 -6.22 -4.64 -5.26
CA ILE A 98 -6.86 -3.31 -5.26
C ILE A 98 -8.39 -3.41 -5.35
N VAL A 99 -8.90 -4.27 -6.24
CA VAL A 99 -10.34 -4.51 -6.42
C VAL A 99 -11.02 -5.00 -5.14
N LEU A 100 -10.32 -5.80 -4.33
CA LEU A 100 -10.84 -6.33 -3.09
C LEU A 100 -10.70 -5.35 -1.92
N THR A 101 -9.62 -4.57 -1.87
CA THR A 101 -9.34 -3.64 -0.77
C THR A 101 -10.23 -2.40 -0.78
N GLY A 102 -10.47 -1.79 -1.94
CA GLY A 102 -11.18 -0.51 -2.05
C GLY A 102 -12.57 -0.52 -1.38
N PRO A 103 -13.49 -1.42 -1.78
CA PRO A 103 -14.82 -1.50 -1.18
C PRO A 103 -14.79 -1.80 0.33
N VAL A 104 -13.88 -2.66 0.80
CA VAL A 104 -13.77 -3.01 2.23
C VAL A 104 -13.36 -1.79 3.06
N ILE A 105 -12.36 -1.06 2.61
CA ILE A 105 -11.91 0.16 3.29
C ILE A 105 -13.03 1.22 3.28
N ALA A 106 -13.75 1.37 2.16
CA ALA A 106 -14.88 2.29 2.07
C ALA A 106 -15.99 1.96 3.09
N VAL A 107 -16.29 0.67 3.31
CA VAL A 107 -17.26 0.23 4.32
C VAL A 107 -16.78 0.54 5.74
N ILE A 108 -15.51 0.28 6.05
CA ILE A 108 -14.96 0.54 7.39
C ILE A 108 -15.02 2.02 7.72
N PHE A 109 -14.50 2.90 6.84
CA PHE A 109 -14.57 4.35 7.06
C PHE A 109 -16.00 4.88 7.07
N GLY A 110 -16.85 4.34 6.18
CA GLY A 110 -18.26 4.70 6.14
C GLY A 110 -18.99 4.36 7.44
N TRP A 111 -18.72 3.19 8.04
CA TRP A 111 -19.27 2.81 9.33
C TRP A 111 -18.80 3.74 10.45
N ILE A 112 -17.54 4.18 10.44
CA ILE A 112 -17.03 5.13 11.44
C ILE A 112 -17.87 6.41 11.42
N THR A 113 -18.14 6.98 10.24
CA THR A 113 -18.97 8.18 10.11
C THR A 113 -20.42 7.93 10.55
N VAL A 114 -21.04 6.84 10.11
CA VAL A 114 -22.44 6.50 10.49
C VAL A 114 -22.56 6.24 11.98
N GLY A 115 -21.64 5.46 12.55
CA GLY A 115 -21.62 5.13 13.97
C GLY A 115 -21.44 6.37 14.85
N THR A 116 -20.56 7.28 14.44
CA THR A 116 -20.33 8.56 15.13
C THR A 116 -21.60 9.42 15.13
N ILE A 117 -22.23 9.61 13.96
CA ILE A 117 -23.40 10.49 13.81
C ILE A 117 -24.66 9.88 14.43
N GLY A 118 -24.91 8.60 14.17
CA GLY A 118 -26.17 7.93 14.53
C GLY A 118 -26.21 7.42 15.96
N PHE A 119 -25.09 6.90 16.48
CA PHE A 119 -25.07 6.22 17.77
C PHE A 119 -24.11 6.84 18.79
N GLY A 120 -23.23 7.77 18.37
CA GLY A 120 -22.15 8.31 19.20
C GLY A 120 -21.11 7.25 19.63
N LYS A 121 -21.12 6.07 19.00
CA LYS A 121 -20.25 4.92 19.29
C LYS A 121 -20.18 3.99 18.09
N LEU A 122 -19.11 3.21 17.98
CA LEU A 122 -18.92 2.27 16.86
C LEU A 122 -19.56 0.89 17.10
N GLY A 123 -19.86 0.58 18.36
CA GLY A 123 -20.41 -0.71 18.79
C GLY A 123 -19.33 -1.66 19.32
N LYS A 124 -19.72 -2.49 20.31
CA LYS A 124 -18.81 -3.35 21.09
C LYS A 124 -17.90 -4.24 20.24
N TYR A 125 -18.42 -4.76 19.14
CA TYR A 125 -17.75 -5.73 18.29
C TYR A 125 -17.12 -5.12 17.04
N PHE A 126 -17.23 -3.81 16.81
CA PHE A 126 -16.77 -3.19 15.58
C PHE A 126 -15.30 -3.50 15.26
N ILE A 127 -14.40 -3.28 16.23
CA ILE A 127 -12.96 -3.49 16.03
C ILE A 127 -12.65 -4.97 15.75
N ALA A 128 -13.30 -5.89 16.47
CA ALA A 128 -13.14 -7.32 16.22
C ALA A 128 -13.61 -7.71 14.81
N VAL A 129 -14.78 -7.23 14.39
CA VAL A 129 -15.32 -7.48 13.04
C VAL A 129 -14.42 -6.86 11.97
N ALA A 130 -13.93 -5.64 12.17
CA ALA A 130 -13.02 -4.97 11.24
C ALA A 130 -11.71 -5.74 11.10
N PHE A 131 -11.11 -6.21 12.21
CA PHE A 131 -9.89 -7.02 12.14
C PHE A 131 -10.12 -8.39 11.50
N VAL A 132 -11.22 -9.07 11.80
CA VAL A 132 -11.58 -10.34 11.13
C VAL A 132 -11.78 -10.11 9.63
N LEU A 133 -12.48 -9.05 9.25
CA LEU A 133 -12.70 -8.69 7.86
C LEU A 133 -11.37 -8.43 7.13
N VAL A 134 -10.47 -7.65 7.74
CA VAL A 134 -9.13 -7.39 7.20
C VAL A 134 -8.30 -8.66 7.15
N ALA A 135 -8.35 -9.53 8.16
CA ALA A 135 -7.60 -10.79 8.17
C ALA A 135 -8.09 -11.76 7.09
N VAL A 136 -9.41 -11.89 6.91
CA VAL A 136 -10.02 -12.67 5.82
C VAL A 136 -9.63 -12.09 4.47
N LEU A 137 -9.70 -10.77 4.31
CA LEU A 137 -9.27 -10.08 3.10
C LEU A 137 -7.80 -10.38 2.79
N MET A 138 -6.91 -10.30 3.78
CA MET A 138 -5.49 -10.62 3.62
C MET A 138 -5.28 -12.10 3.23
N ALA A 139 -6.01 -13.02 3.85
CA ALA A 139 -5.94 -14.44 3.49
C ALA A 139 -6.39 -14.68 2.04
N VAL A 140 -7.51 -14.06 1.62
CA VAL A 140 -8.01 -14.12 0.24
C VAL A 140 -6.99 -13.54 -0.73
N ILE A 141 -6.38 -12.40 -0.40
CA ILE A 141 -5.33 -11.78 -1.22
C ILE A 141 -4.16 -12.76 -1.37
N VAL A 142 -3.64 -13.32 -0.28
CA VAL A 142 -2.51 -14.28 -0.34
C VAL A 142 -2.87 -15.53 -1.16
N ILE A 143 -4.08 -16.06 -1.02
CA ILE A 143 -4.54 -17.21 -1.81
C ILE A 143 -4.63 -16.82 -3.30
N SER A 144 -5.22 -15.65 -3.60
CA SER A 144 -5.33 -15.15 -4.97
C SER A 144 -3.96 -14.94 -5.61
N GLN A 145 -2.99 -14.42 -4.85
CA GLN A 145 -1.60 -14.25 -5.30
C GLN A 145 -0.94 -15.58 -5.65
N LYS A 146 -1.12 -16.62 -4.82
CA LYS A 146 -0.59 -17.96 -5.10
C LYS A 146 -1.23 -18.57 -6.34
N HIS A 147 -2.54 -18.40 -6.51
CA HIS A 147 -3.26 -18.90 -7.67
C HIS A 147 -2.85 -18.18 -8.96
N ASP A 148 -2.71 -16.86 -8.89
CA ASP A 148 -2.25 -16.01 -9.99
C ASP A 148 -0.82 -16.37 -10.41
N ALA A 149 0.09 -16.59 -9.46
CA ALA A 149 1.45 -17.05 -9.75
C ALA A 149 1.48 -18.38 -10.52
N LYS A 150 0.65 -19.36 -10.14
CA LYS A 150 0.51 -20.63 -10.86
C LYS A 150 -0.03 -20.44 -12.28
N ARG A 151 -1.04 -19.59 -12.44
CA ARG A 151 -1.62 -19.28 -13.75
C ARG A 151 -0.61 -18.60 -14.70
N MET A 152 0.31 -17.80 -14.16
CA MET A 152 1.41 -17.23 -14.93
C MET A 152 2.35 -18.31 -15.45
N GLU A 153 2.68 -19.28 -14.60
CA GLU A 153 3.53 -20.40 -14.98
C GLU A 153 2.89 -21.27 -16.07
N GLU A 154 1.59 -21.55 -15.96
CA GLU A 154 0.84 -22.27 -17.00
C GLU A 154 0.78 -21.49 -18.32
N PHE A 155 0.47 -20.19 -18.28
CA PHE A 155 0.47 -19.34 -19.46
C PHE A 155 1.83 -19.40 -20.17
N ARG A 156 2.91 -19.24 -19.40
CA ARG A 156 4.30 -19.29 -19.87
C ARG A 156 4.64 -20.62 -20.54
N ASN A 157 4.15 -21.73 -20.00
CA ASN A 157 4.34 -23.06 -20.58
C ASN A 157 3.54 -23.24 -21.89
N ARG A 158 2.33 -22.66 -21.97
CA ARG A 158 1.45 -22.78 -23.16
C ARG A 158 1.88 -21.88 -24.32
N THR A 159 2.28 -20.65 -24.06
CA THR A 159 2.64 -19.68 -25.11
C THR A 159 4.08 -19.82 -25.57
N GLY A 160 4.89 -20.66 -24.92
CA GLY A 160 6.32 -20.73 -25.21
C GLY A 160 7.07 -19.45 -24.82
N TYR A 161 6.43 -18.52 -24.11
CA TYR A 161 7.02 -17.25 -23.66
C TYR A 161 8.33 -17.47 -22.88
N ALA A 162 8.42 -18.57 -22.11
CA ALA A 162 9.68 -19.00 -21.49
C ALA A 162 10.72 -19.54 -22.47
N LYS A 163 10.34 -20.24 -23.53
CA LYS A 163 11.30 -20.82 -24.49
C LYS A 163 11.87 -19.75 -25.43
N GLU A 164 11.10 -18.73 -25.77
CA GLU A 164 11.55 -17.63 -26.63
C GLU A 164 12.48 -16.64 -25.90
N LYS A 165 12.31 -16.47 -24.58
CA LYS A 165 13.17 -15.62 -23.71
C LYS A 165 14.16 -16.39 -22.81
N LYS A 166 14.26 -17.72 -22.91
CA LYS A 166 15.26 -18.51 -22.16
C LYS A 166 16.65 -18.23 -22.73
N ARG A 167 17.33 -17.20 -22.21
CA ARG A 167 18.80 -17.22 -22.16
C ARG A 167 19.20 -18.42 -21.27
N PRO A 168 20.25 -19.17 -21.64
CA PRO A 168 20.61 -20.39 -20.92
C PRO A 168 20.80 -20.09 -19.45
N VAL A 169 20.02 -20.76 -18.61
CA VAL A 169 20.19 -20.76 -17.16
C VAL A 169 21.55 -21.40 -16.91
N ARG A 170 22.54 -20.61 -16.48
CA ARG A 170 23.77 -21.17 -15.93
C ARG A 170 23.41 -21.78 -14.58
N GLU A 171 23.55 -23.09 -14.53
CA GLU A 171 23.38 -23.93 -13.36
C GLU A 171 24.54 -23.62 -12.39
N ASP A 172 24.31 -22.68 -11.48
CA ASP A 172 24.99 -22.60 -10.18
C ASP A 172 24.16 -21.71 -9.23
N ASP A 173 23.43 -22.40 -8.36
CA ASP A 173 22.53 -21.92 -7.34
C ASP A 173 23.24 -21.98 -5.98
N THR A 174 24.03 -20.94 -5.66
CA THR A 174 23.87 -20.06 -4.48
C THR A 174 25.17 -19.29 -4.16
N HIS A 175 25.00 -18.06 -3.64
CA HIS A 175 26.05 -17.20 -3.05
C HIS A 175 27.02 -16.49 -3.99
N GLY A 176 26.53 -15.86 -5.07
CA GLY A 176 27.26 -14.72 -5.64
C GLY A 176 27.34 -13.59 -4.60
N ILE A 177 28.56 -13.23 -4.19
CA ILE A 177 28.79 -11.98 -3.45
C ILE A 177 28.18 -10.86 -4.29
N PRO A 178 27.39 -9.93 -3.72
CA PRO A 178 26.85 -8.84 -4.50
C PRO A 178 27.99 -7.93 -4.96
N ASP A 179 28.27 -7.95 -6.27
CA ASP A 179 29.39 -7.20 -6.85
C ASP A 179 29.12 -5.69 -6.86
N MET A 180 27.84 -5.31 -6.93
CA MET A 180 27.44 -3.90 -7.00
C MET A 180 26.28 -3.60 -6.07
N LYS A 181 26.34 -2.43 -5.43
CA LYS A 181 25.33 -1.91 -4.51
C LYS A 181 24.85 -0.55 -4.96
N PHE A 182 23.55 -0.43 -5.21
CA PHE A 182 22.87 0.83 -5.45
C PHE A 182 22.13 1.27 -4.21
N GLN A 183 22.46 2.46 -3.70
CA GLN A 183 21.77 2.99 -2.52
C GLN A 183 20.38 3.48 -2.88
N GLY A 184 19.42 3.15 -2.01
CA GLY A 184 18.04 3.60 -2.15
C GLY A 184 17.93 5.11 -1.98
N LYS A 185 17.04 5.74 -2.75
CA LYS A 185 16.73 7.16 -2.63
C LYS A 185 15.66 7.36 -1.56
N VAL A 186 15.93 8.28 -0.64
CA VAL A 186 15.01 8.68 0.43
C VAL A 186 14.85 10.19 0.31
N ASP A 187 13.64 10.64 -0.04
CA ASP A 187 13.35 12.05 -0.22
C ASP A 187 13.09 12.75 1.11
N LEU A 188 13.18 14.09 1.09
CA LEU A 188 12.93 14.93 2.25
C LEU A 188 11.52 14.74 2.81
N TRP A 189 10.51 14.57 1.96
CA TRP A 189 9.11 14.39 2.40
C TRP A 189 8.95 13.14 3.28
N ALA A 190 9.65 12.05 2.97
CA ALA A 190 9.53 10.80 3.72
C ALA A 190 10.16 10.94 5.11
N ARG A 191 11.30 11.64 5.19
CA ARG A 191 11.94 12.00 6.46
C ARG A 191 11.08 12.97 7.27
N ALA A 192 10.52 13.99 6.62
CA ALA A 192 9.64 14.96 7.25
C ALA A 192 8.38 14.29 7.81
N LEU A 193 7.79 13.31 7.10
CA LEU A 193 6.64 12.55 7.57
C LEU A 193 6.95 11.75 8.84
N VAL A 194 8.08 11.02 8.87
CA VAL A 194 8.50 10.25 10.06
C VAL A 194 8.73 11.18 11.26
N ILE A 195 9.40 12.32 11.06
CA ILE A 195 9.62 13.32 12.12
C ILE A 195 8.30 13.91 12.58
N PHE A 196 7.42 14.29 11.65
CA PHE A 196 6.13 14.90 11.95
C PHE A 196 5.25 13.96 12.78
N VAL A 197 5.13 12.69 12.39
CA VAL A 197 4.36 11.68 13.14
C VAL A 197 4.92 11.51 14.55
N ASN A 198 6.24 11.44 14.69
CA ASN A 198 6.90 11.33 15.99
C ASN A 198 6.65 12.56 16.88
N VAL A 199 6.85 13.77 16.36
CA VAL A 199 6.63 15.02 17.09
C VAL A 199 5.18 15.16 17.51
N MET A 200 4.24 14.88 16.59
CA MET A 200 2.80 14.93 16.89
C MET A 200 2.41 13.92 17.98
N MET A 201 2.96 12.70 17.94
CA MET A 201 2.66 11.68 18.94
C MET A 201 3.24 12.02 20.31
N LEU A 202 4.49 12.49 20.36
CA LEU A 202 5.12 12.94 21.60
C LEU A 202 4.41 14.18 22.19
N TRP A 203 3.98 15.10 21.32
CA TRP A 203 3.16 16.24 21.73
C TRP A 203 1.82 15.79 22.32
N ALA A 204 1.16 14.81 21.70
CA ALA A 204 -0.08 14.23 22.23
C ALA A 204 0.14 13.67 23.64
N VAL A 205 1.17 12.84 23.82
CA VAL A 205 1.54 12.28 25.14
C VAL A 205 1.84 13.39 26.17
N PHE A 206 2.64 14.39 25.80
CA PHE A 206 2.96 15.52 26.67
C PHE A 206 1.70 16.31 27.08
N SER A 207 0.81 16.57 26.12
CA SER A 207 -0.45 17.28 26.36
C SER A 207 -1.40 16.49 27.26
N SER A 208 -1.40 15.15 27.15
CA SER A 208 -2.18 14.25 28.00
C SER A 208 -1.65 14.21 29.43
N LEU A 209 -0.32 14.15 29.62
CA LEU A 209 0.32 14.21 30.93
C LEU A 209 -0.01 15.50 31.68
N ASN A 210 -0.01 16.65 30.98
CA ASN A 210 -0.32 17.94 31.59
C ASN A 210 -1.80 18.12 31.96
N GLN A 211 -2.71 17.39 31.30
CA GLN A 211 -4.15 17.47 31.60
C GLN A 211 -4.59 16.49 32.68
N GLY A 212 -3.77 15.49 33.05
CA GLY A 212 -4.06 14.53 34.11
C GLY A 212 -5.29 13.64 33.86
N LYS A 213 -5.74 13.54 32.60
CA LYS A 213 -7.03 12.92 32.22
C LYS A 213 -6.94 11.46 31.78
N GLU A 214 -5.76 10.96 31.43
CA GLU A 214 -5.59 9.62 30.85
C GLU A 214 -4.97 8.63 31.84
N SER A 215 -5.34 7.36 31.71
CA SER A 215 -4.77 6.25 32.47
C SER A 215 -3.31 6.02 32.04
N MET A 216 -2.42 5.71 32.99
CA MET A 216 -1.01 5.34 32.70
C MET A 216 -0.90 4.24 31.64
N ILE A 217 -1.92 3.38 31.53
CA ILE A 217 -2.00 2.29 30.55
C ILE A 217 -2.11 2.83 29.12
N GLU A 218 -2.89 3.89 28.89
CA GLU A 218 -3.11 4.45 27.54
C GLU A 218 -1.84 5.10 27.00
N ILE A 219 -1.12 5.82 27.85
CA ILE A 219 0.19 6.40 27.51
C ILE A 219 1.19 5.31 27.12
N ILE A 220 1.23 4.20 27.87
CA ILE A 220 2.10 3.06 27.56
C ILE A 220 1.73 2.44 26.21
N ILE A 221 0.44 2.28 25.92
CA ILE A 221 -0.03 1.74 24.63
C ILE A 221 0.39 2.65 23.48
N VAL A 222 0.20 3.97 23.60
CA VAL A 222 0.59 4.93 22.56
C VAL A 222 2.10 4.91 22.30
N LEU A 223 2.91 4.86 23.37
CA LEU A 223 4.36 4.76 23.24
C LEU A 223 4.80 3.42 22.63
N MET A 224 4.14 2.31 22.98
CA MET A 224 4.41 1.01 22.38
C MET A 224 4.10 1.02 20.87
N VAL A 225 2.96 1.60 20.47
CA VAL A 225 2.59 1.74 19.06
C VAL A 225 3.62 2.59 18.32
N LEU A 226 4.07 3.71 18.91
CA LEU A 226 5.11 4.55 18.33
C LEU A 226 6.41 3.77 18.09
N VAL A 227 6.87 3.00 19.09
CA VAL A 227 8.06 2.15 18.97
C VAL A 227 7.91 1.11 17.87
N ILE A 228 6.75 0.46 17.77
CA ILE A 228 6.47 -0.53 16.71
C ILE A 228 6.50 0.14 15.33
N VAL A 229 5.88 1.31 15.18
CA VAL A 229 5.87 2.07 13.93
C VAL A 229 7.29 2.47 13.53
N ASP A 230 8.09 2.99 14.46
CA ASP A 230 9.48 3.37 14.19
C ASP A 230 10.36 2.16 13.89
N LEU A 231 10.15 1.03 14.56
CA LEU A 231 10.84 -0.23 14.25
C LEU A 231 10.59 -0.68 12.80
N LEU A 232 9.47 -0.29 12.21
CA LEU A 232 9.17 -0.54 10.80
C LEU A 232 9.68 0.59 9.89
N MET A 233 9.38 1.85 10.20
CA MET A 233 9.64 3.01 9.33
C MET A 233 11.11 3.44 9.32
N VAL A 234 11.77 3.48 10.48
CA VAL A 234 13.16 3.97 10.59
C VAL A 234 14.11 3.08 9.79
N PRO A 235 14.04 1.73 9.84
CA PRO A 235 14.86 0.89 8.97
C PRO A 235 14.62 1.15 7.48
N MET A 236 13.43 1.56 7.03
CA MET A 236 13.19 1.88 5.62
C MET A 236 13.95 3.14 5.17
N CYS A 237 14.28 4.05 6.09
CA CYS A 237 15.07 5.25 5.79
C CYS A 237 16.58 4.99 5.69
N PHE A 238 17.10 3.96 6.37
CA PHE A 238 18.55 3.69 6.45
C PHE A 238 18.97 2.39 5.76
N ARG A 239 18.12 1.36 5.83
CA ARG A 239 18.34 0.03 5.24
C ARG A 239 17.55 -0.11 3.93
N ASN A 240 17.77 0.83 3.02
CA ASN A 240 17.15 0.86 1.70
C ASN A 240 18.25 0.85 0.63
N TYR A 241 18.46 -0.29 -0.03
CA TYR A 241 19.46 -0.45 -1.09
C TYR A 241 19.15 -1.69 -1.94
N ILE A 242 19.73 -1.72 -3.13
CA ILE A 242 19.64 -2.85 -4.06
C ILE A 242 21.03 -3.42 -4.27
N LEU A 243 21.15 -4.73 -4.13
CA LEU A 243 22.35 -5.49 -4.40
C LEU A 243 22.18 -6.21 -5.74
N LEU A 244 23.13 -6.04 -6.65
CA LEU A 244 23.17 -6.76 -7.92
C LEU A 244 24.15 -7.93 -7.78
N GLY A 245 23.61 -9.15 -7.76
CA GLY A 245 24.41 -10.37 -7.88
C GLY A 245 24.56 -10.76 -9.36
N GLU A 246 25.12 -11.93 -9.65
CA GLU A 246 25.33 -12.36 -11.04
C GLU A 246 24.03 -12.66 -11.79
N GLN A 247 23.08 -13.34 -11.14
CA GLN A 247 21.83 -13.82 -11.78
C GLN A 247 20.55 -13.16 -11.26
N GLU A 248 20.65 -12.49 -10.12
CA GLU A 248 19.50 -11.86 -9.46
C GLU A 248 19.88 -10.54 -8.80
N LEU A 249 18.87 -9.67 -8.68
CA LEU A 249 18.94 -8.50 -7.83
C LEU A 249 18.19 -8.74 -6.52
N LEU A 250 18.78 -8.28 -5.42
CA LEU A 250 18.21 -8.33 -4.08
C LEU A 250 17.87 -6.90 -3.66
N ILE A 251 16.58 -6.60 -3.56
CA ILE A 251 16.05 -5.35 -3.03
C ILE A 251 15.93 -5.50 -1.51
N VAL A 252 16.62 -4.64 -0.77
CA VAL A 252 16.51 -4.55 0.68
C VAL A 252 15.81 -3.23 1.01
N PHE A 253 14.65 -3.30 1.65
CA PHE A 253 13.84 -2.15 2.01
C PHE A 253 13.35 -2.27 3.45
N GLY A 254 14.07 -1.62 4.37
CA GLY A 254 13.86 -1.82 5.80
C GLY A 254 14.00 -3.29 6.14
N LEU A 255 13.03 -3.86 6.86
CA LEU A 255 13.03 -5.27 7.23
C LEU A 255 12.74 -6.23 6.05
N ILE A 256 12.18 -5.72 4.95
CA ILE A 256 11.74 -6.50 3.80
C ILE A 256 12.93 -6.76 2.87
N LYS A 257 13.04 -8.00 2.38
CA LYS A 257 13.99 -8.42 1.37
C LYS A 257 13.23 -9.08 0.22
N LYS A 258 13.47 -8.64 -1.01
CA LYS A 258 12.86 -9.21 -2.22
C LYS A 258 13.94 -9.54 -3.25
N ARG A 259 13.94 -10.78 -3.74
CA ARG A 259 14.86 -11.24 -4.79
C ARG A 259 14.12 -11.32 -6.12
N ILE A 260 14.73 -10.80 -7.18
CA ILE A 260 14.20 -10.83 -8.54
C ILE A 260 15.31 -11.32 -9.46
N ARG A 261 15.07 -12.43 -10.16
CA ARG A 261 16.00 -12.93 -11.18
C ARG A 261 15.98 -12.02 -12.40
N TYR A 262 17.15 -11.76 -12.99
CA TYR A 262 17.24 -10.92 -14.19
C TYR A 262 16.44 -11.48 -15.37
N SER A 263 16.36 -12.81 -15.49
CA SER A 263 15.55 -13.50 -16.50
C SER A 263 14.06 -13.19 -16.41
N ASN A 264 13.58 -12.74 -15.25
CA ASN A 264 12.19 -12.36 -15.08
C ASN A 264 11.93 -10.90 -15.44
N ILE A 265 12.94 -10.04 -15.55
CA ILE A 265 12.79 -8.61 -15.78
C ILE A 265 12.47 -8.37 -17.25
N GLU A 266 11.39 -7.63 -17.51
CA GLU A 266 10.96 -7.31 -18.88
C GLU A 266 11.29 -5.88 -19.28
N LEU A 267 11.06 -4.94 -18.37
CA LEU A 267 11.16 -3.52 -18.64
C LEU A 267 11.37 -2.75 -17.34
N LEU A 268 12.19 -1.69 -17.40
CA LEU A 268 12.36 -0.70 -16.36
C LEU A 268 11.79 0.62 -16.86
N GLU A 269 10.82 1.19 -16.14
CA GLU A 269 10.21 2.47 -16.47
C GLU A 269 10.40 3.50 -15.37
N GLU A 270 10.78 4.71 -15.73
CA GLU A 270 10.79 5.82 -14.79
C GLU A 270 9.36 6.26 -14.46
N THR A 271 9.10 6.51 -13.18
CA THR A 271 7.77 6.93 -12.73
C THR A 271 7.87 7.84 -11.50
N HIS A 272 6.95 8.80 -11.44
CA HIS A 272 6.82 9.78 -10.35
C HIS A 272 5.58 9.55 -9.49
N ASN A 273 4.90 8.42 -9.74
CA ASN A 273 3.58 8.18 -9.21
C ASN A 273 3.63 7.89 -7.69
N PRO A 274 2.82 8.58 -6.86
CA PRO A 274 2.87 8.50 -5.40
C PRO A 274 2.55 7.13 -4.82
N LEU A 275 1.88 6.25 -5.56
CA LEU A 275 1.26 5.04 -5.03
C LEU A 275 2.24 4.02 -4.47
N SER A 276 1.86 3.42 -3.35
CA SER A 276 2.72 2.68 -2.44
C SER A 276 3.36 1.43 -3.09
N SER A 277 4.68 1.37 -3.01
CA SER A 277 5.54 0.21 -3.25
C SER A 277 6.89 0.48 -2.52
N LEU A 278 7.86 -0.43 -2.56
CA LEU A 278 9.16 -0.40 -1.84
C LEU A 278 10.07 0.81 -2.21
N ALA A 279 9.63 2.03 -1.92
CA ALA A 279 10.33 3.26 -2.25
C ALA A 279 9.93 4.42 -1.31
N MET A 280 10.95 5.11 -0.79
CA MET A 280 10.82 6.31 0.06
C MET A 280 11.06 7.61 -0.73
N SER A 281 10.86 7.55 -2.04
CA SER A 281 11.07 8.68 -2.96
C SER A 281 9.99 8.67 -4.04
N PHE A 282 9.64 9.83 -4.59
CA PHE A 282 8.75 9.90 -5.75
C PHE A 282 9.46 9.54 -7.05
N ASP A 283 10.77 9.80 -7.16
CA ASP A 283 11.58 9.46 -8.33
C ASP A 283 11.92 7.96 -8.32
N ARG A 284 11.02 7.18 -8.93
CA ARG A 284 10.97 5.72 -8.85
C ARG A 284 11.20 5.09 -10.21
N ILE A 285 11.54 3.81 -10.16
CA ILE A 285 11.70 2.92 -11.30
C ILE A 285 10.73 1.77 -11.08
N TYR A 286 9.82 1.59 -12.02
CA TYR A 286 8.94 0.44 -12.09
C TYR A 286 9.71 -0.72 -12.73
N VAL A 287 9.93 -1.79 -11.96
CA VAL A 287 10.52 -3.04 -12.43
C VAL A 287 9.38 -3.95 -12.84
N HIS A 288 9.16 -4.10 -14.14
CA HIS A 288 8.19 -5.03 -14.69
C HIS A 288 8.78 -6.44 -14.72
N THR A 289 8.07 -7.40 -14.15
CA THR A 289 8.49 -8.80 -14.13
C THR A 289 7.47 -9.71 -14.80
N SER A 290 7.98 -10.65 -15.59
CA SER A 290 7.22 -11.75 -16.21
C SER A 290 6.57 -12.69 -15.20
N SER A 291 6.99 -12.67 -13.92
CA SER A 291 6.37 -13.42 -12.83
C SER A 291 5.12 -12.73 -12.25
N GLY A 292 4.82 -11.48 -12.65
CA GLY A 292 3.70 -10.69 -12.11
C GLY A 292 3.95 -10.12 -10.72
N ASP A 293 5.18 -10.23 -10.21
CA ASP A 293 5.64 -9.64 -8.96
C ASP A 293 6.31 -8.27 -9.18
N ASP A 294 5.67 -7.42 -9.99
CA ASP A 294 6.12 -6.07 -10.27
C ASP A 294 6.46 -5.29 -9.00
N VAL A 295 7.51 -4.47 -9.05
CA VAL A 295 7.93 -3.66 -7.90
C VAL A 295 8.39 -2.29 -8.35
N LEU A 296 7.99 -1.25 -7.62
CA LEU A 296 8.64 0.05 -7.71
C LEU A 296 9.77 0.14 -6.71
N VAL A 297 10.94 0.55 -7.19
CA VAL A 297 12.13 0.84 -6.39
C VAL A 297 12.58 2.28 -6.63
N ALA A 298 13.29 2.87 -5.68
CA ALA A 298 13.93 4.17 -5.87
C ALA A 298 15.40 4.08 -5.49
N VAL A 299 16.30 4.45 -6.41
CA VAL A 299 17.76 4.44 -6.22
C VAL A 299 18.34 5.82 -6.53
N LYS A 300 19.46 6.16 -5.90
CA LYS A 300 20.13 7.46 -6.12
C LYS A 300 20.70 7.59 -7.53
N GLU A 301 21.34 6.53 -8.02
CA GLU A 301 22.03 6.49 -9.31
C GLU A 301 21.16 5.78 -10.36
N LYS A 302 20.03 6.39 -10.71
CA LYS A 302 18.99 5.78 -11.56
C LYS A 302 19.50 5.30 -12.92
N LYS A 303 20.22 6.15 -13.65
CA LYS A 303 20.69 5.83 -15.01
C LYS A 303 21.64 4.63 -15.00
N ALA A 304 22.64 4.66 -14.13
CA ALA A 304 23.61 3.58 -13.97
C ALA A 304 22.94 2.27 -13.53
N PHE A 305 21.94 2.35 -12.65
CA PHE A 305 21.15 1.18 -12.26
C PHE A 305 20.37 0.58 -13.43
N ILE A 306 19.66 1.39 -14.22
CA ILE A 306 18.88 0.90 -15.36
C ILE A 306 19.78 0.24 -16.40
N GLU A 307 20.88 0.90 -16.76
CA GLU A 307 21.86 0.40 -17.72
C GLU A 307 22.45 -0.95 -17.27
N GLU A 308 22.86 -1.04 -16.00
CA GLU A 308 23.47 -2.25 -15.47
C GLU A 308 22.47 -3.41 -15.35
N VAL A 309 21.22 -3.14 -14.96
CA VAL A 309 20.18 -4.17 -14.91
C VAL A 309 19.82 -4.64 -16.32
N TYR A 310 19.72 -3.75 -17.32
CA TYR A 310 19.52 -4.15 -18.72
C TYR A 310 20.69 -4.94 -19.28
N ARG A 311 21.93 -4.62 -18.88
CA ARG A 311 23.13 -5.37 -19.28
C ARG A 311 23.07 -6.79 -18.75
N ARG A 312 22.76 -6.97 -17.47
CA ARG A 312 22.66 -8.29 -16.82
C ARG A 312 21.44 -9.09 -17.24
N ALA A 313 20.30 -8.42 -17.45
CA ALA A 313 19.08 -9.04 -17.97
C ALA A 313 19.15 -9.34 -19.47
N GLY A 314 20.07 -8.69 -20.18
CA GLY A 314 20.20 -8.89 -21.61
C GLY A 314 19.04 -8.29 -22.39
N ILE A 315 18.62 -7.09 -22.02
CA ILE A 315 17.51 -6.35 -22.65
C ILE A 315 18.06 -5.36 -23.72
N PHE A 316 19.37 -5.35 -23.94
CA PHE A 316 20.03 -4.70 -25.08
C PHE A 316 19.86 -5.49 -26.37
#